data_AF-A0A3D8IK10-F1
#
_entry.id   AF-A0A3D8IK10-F1
#
_cell.length_a   1.000
_cell.length_b   1.000
_cell.length_c   1.000
_cell.angle_alpha   90.00
_cell.angle_beta   90.00
_cell.angle_gamma   90.00
#
_symmetry.space_group_name_H-M   'P 1'
#
loop_
_entity.id
_entity.type
_entity.pdbx_description
1 polymer ?
#
loop_
_entity_poly.entity_id
_entity_poly.type
_entity_poly.pdbx_seq_one_letter_code
_entity_poly.pdbx_strand_id
1 'polypeptide(L)'
;MNIIKILLCSFIILALNACNKDNTFGFTSGNCNEVYTACMNKCTQANKTRSECINNCDKSRSMCEAVKTKGCMQNCNKNYGKKSQQAEVCKQQCMNNRGVSY
;
A
#
# COMPACT_ATOMS: atom_id res chain seq x y z
N MET A 1 10.78 24.36 9.65
CA MET A 1 11.11 23.03 9.08
C MET A 1 9.92 22.05 8.97
N ASN A 2 8.66 22.51 8.99
CA ASN A 2 7.47 21.61 9.00
C ASN A 2 6.60 21.70 7.74
N ILE A 3 6.84 22.68 6.84
CA ILE A 3 6.01 22.91 5.64
C ILE A 3 6.39 21.91 4.52
N ILE A 4 7.66 21.53 4.42
CA ILE A 4 8.16 20.56 3.41
C ILE A 4 7.57 19.15 3.63
N LYS A 5 7.31 18.76 4.88
CA LYS A 5 6.70 17.46 5.21
C LYS A 5 5.22 17.37 4.84
N ILE A 6 4.51 18.49 4.82
CA ILE A 6 3.09 18.55 4.44
C ILE A 6 2.96 18.48 2.91
N LEU A 7 3.87 19.13 2.18
CA LEU A 7 3.89 19.14 0.71
C LEU A 7 4.17 17.76 0.08
N LEU A 8 4.92 16.88 0.75
CA LEU A 8 5.15 15.51 0.30
C LEU A 8 3.94 14.58 0.52
N CYS A 9 3.04 14.90 1.46
CA CYS A 9 1.78 14.17 1.64
C CYS A 9 0.68 14.62 0.67
N SER A 10 0.75 15.86 0.17
CA SER A 10 -0.22 16.40 -0.79
C SER A 10 -0.04 15.85 -2.21
N PHE A 11 1.16 15.40 -2.58
CA PHE A 11 1.41 14.77 -3.89
C PHE A 11 0.80 13.36 -4.02
N ILE A 12 0.48 12.70 -2.90
CA ILE A 12 -0.25 11.43 -2.91
C ILE A 12 -1.73 11.66 -3.28
N ILE A 13 -2.26 12.85 -2.99
CA ILE A 13 -3.67 13.22 -3.24
C ILE A 13 -3.88 13.60 -4.72
N LEU A 14 -2.86 14.14 -5.40
CA LEU A 14 -3.01 14.55 -6.80
C LEU A 14 -3.05 13.38 -7.79
N ALA A 15 -2.50 12.21 -7.44
CA ALA A 15 -2.67 10.99 -8.24
C ALA A 15 -4.06 10.34 -8.06
N LEU A 16 -4.86 10.80 -7.09
CA LEU A 16 -6.18 10.26 -6.78
C LEU A 16 -7.33 11.06 -7.41
N ASN A 17 -7.07 12.24 -7.98
CA ASN A 17 -8.12 13.10 -8.57
C ASN A 17 -8.65 12.63 -9.94
N ALA A 18 -8.25 11.44 -10.42
CA ALA A 18 -8.85 10.80 -11.60
C ALA A 18 -9.72 9.57 -11.27
N CYS A 19 -9.90 9.22 -9.99
CA CYS A 19 -10.83 8.18 -9.58
C CYS A 19 -11.80 8.75 -8.55
N ASN A 20 -13.04 8.91 -9.00
CA ASN A 20 -14.18 9.39 -8.24
C ASN A 20 -14.24 8.86 -6.81
N LYS A 21 -14.63 9.79 -5.92
CA LYS A 21 -15.14 9.63 -4.56
C LYS A 21 -15.86 8.30 -4.33
N ASP A 22 -15.14 7.31 -3.82
CA ASP A 22 -15.63 6.35 -2.84
C ASP A 22 -14.43 5.92 -1.99
N ASN A 23 -14.39 6.51 -0.80
CA ASN A 23 -13.30 6.43 0.14
C ASN A 23 -13.08 4.97 0.59
N THR A 24 -11.81 4.56 0.63
CA THR A 24 -11.29 3.25 1.08
C THR A 24 -11.10 2.22 -0.03
N PHE A 25 -10.26 2.55 -1.02
CA PHE A 25 -9.85 1.59 -2.05
C PHE A 25 -8.91 0.52 -1.47
N GLY A 26 -9.44 -0.60 -0.97
CA GLY A 26 -8.76 -1.90 -0.90
C GLY A 26 -7.44 -2.04 -0.12
N PHE A 27 -6.88 -0.98 0.47
CA PHE A 27 -5.61 -1.05 1.20
C PHE A 27 -5.70 -1.86 2.51
N THR A 28 -6.91 -2.24 2.91
CA THR A 28 -7.22 -3.17 4.00
C THR A 28 -7.52 -4.59 3.53
N SER A 29 -7.57 -4.86 2.22
CA SER A 29 -7.69 -6.22 1.70
C SER A 29 -6.48 -7.04 2.12
N GLY A 30 -6.71 -8.27 2.58
CA GLY A 30 -5.64 -9.24 2.84
C GLY A 30 -4.84 -9.61 1.58
N ASN A 31 -5.35 -9.29 0.39
CA ASN A 31 -4.84 -9.73 -0.90
C ASN A 31 -4.63 -8.54 -1.87
N CYS A 32 -3.39 -8.11 -2.05
CA CYS A 32 -3.06 -6.98 -2.93
C CYS A 32 -3.29 -7.27 -4.42
N ASN A 33 -3.49 -8.54 -4.83
CA ASN A 33 -3.92 -8.85 -6.20
C ASN A 33 -5.39 -8.49 -6.43
N GLU A 34 -6.25 -8.55 -5.41
CA GLU A 34 -7.63 -8.05 -5.52
C GLU A 34 -7.65 -6.54 -5.75
N VAL A 35 -6.74 -5.80 -5.12
CA VAL A 35 -6.56 -4.36 -5.34
C VAL A 35 -6.18 -4.08 -6.80
N TYR A 36 -5.26 -4.87 -7.37
CA TYR A 36 -4.89 -4.77 -8.78
C TYR A 36 -6.09 -5.05 -9.69
N THR A 37 -6.81 -6.16 -9.49
CA THR A 37 -7.97 -6.55 -10.30
C THR A 37 -9.09 -5.51 -10.22
N ALA A 38 -9.40 -5.02 -9.02
CA ALA A 38 -10.40 -3.97 -8.82
C ALA A 38 -9.99 -2.67 -9.51
N CYS A 39 -8.71 -2.30 -9.45
CA CYS A 39 -8.18 -1.16 -10.18
C CYS A 39 -8.30 -1.34 -11.70
N MET A 40 -7.92 -2.51 -12.23
CA MET A 40 -8.00 -2.80 -13.66
C MET A 40 -9.43 -2.72 -14.16
N ASN A 41 -10.39 -3.29 -13.42
CA ASN A 41 -11.81 -3.25 -13.77
C ASN A 41 -12.38 -1.83 -13.81
N LYS A 42 -11.98 -0.97 -12.87
CA LYS A 42 -12.40 0.44 -12.87
C LYS A 42 -11.70 1.25 -13.95
N CYS A 43 -10.44 0.93 -14.25
CA CYS A 43 -9.66 1.65 -15.24
C CYS A 43 -10.16 1.38 -16.68
N THR A 44 -10.57 0.14 -16.98
CA THR A 44 -11.19 -0.19 -18.27
C THR A 44 -12.55 0.49 -18.45
N GLN A 45 -13.33 0.64 -17.36
CA GLN A 45 -14.58 1.41 -17.38
C GLN A 45 -14.37 2.91 -17.61
N ALA A 46 -13.19 3.44 -17.30
CA ALA A 46 -12.84 4.85 -17.46
C ALA A 46 -12.28 5.21 -18.84
N ASN A 47 -12.39 4.32 -19.85
CA ASN A 47 -11.85 4.51 -21.21
C ASN A 47 -10.35 4.88 -21.27
N LYS A 48 -9.57 4.50 -20.24
CA LYS A 48 -8.11 4.69 -20.24
C LYS A 48 -7.43 3.63 -21.09
N THR A 49 -6.22 3.93 -21.58
CA THR A 49 -5.45 2.93 -22.32
C THR A 49 -5.05 1.77 -21.41
N ARG A 50 -4.98 0.56 -21.96
CA ARG A 50 -4.56 -0.63 -21.21
C ARG A 50 -3.18 -0.43 -20.54
N SER A 51 -2.27 0.25 -21.22
CA SER A 51 -0.93 0.55 -20.70
C SER A 51 -0.97 1.46 -19.47
N GLU A 52 -1.77 2.54 -19.51
CA GLU A 52 -1.98 3.40 -18.34
C GLU A 52 -2.62 2.64 -17.18
N CYS A 53 -3.58 1.77 -17.46
CA CYS A 53 -4.21 0.95 -16.44
C CYS A 53 -3.22 0.03 -15.75
N ILE A 54 -2.40 -0.70 -16.50
CA ILE A 54 -1.38 -1.59 -15.94
C ILE A 54 -0.45 -0.80 -15.02
N ASN A 55 0.11 0.30 -15.50
CA ASN A 55 1.06 1.11 -14.73
C ASN A 55 0.46 1.66 -13.43
N ASN A 56 -0.77 2.16 -13.49
CA ASN A 56 -1.44 2.73 -12.30
C ASN A 56 -1.85 1.63 -11.31
N CYS A 57 -2.37 0.51 -11.80
CA CYS A 57 -2.84 -0.58 -10.96
C CYS A 57 -1.69 -1.36 -10.32
N ASP A 58 -0.55 -1.48 -11.00
CA ASP A 58 0.68 -2.01 -10.40
C ASP A 58 1.18 -1.11 -9.26
N LYS A 59 1.15 0.22 -9.44
CA LYS A 59 1.44 1.16 -8.35
C LYS A 59 0.50 0.96 -7.16
N SER A 60 -0.81 0.83 -7.39
CA SER A 60 -1.79 0.58 -6.32
C SER A 60 -1.51 -0.74 -5.59
N ARG A 61 -1.16 -1.80 -6.32
CA ARG A 61 -0.74 -3.09 -5.74
C ARG A 61 0.52 -2.94 -4.88
N SER A 62 1.56 -2.29 -5.41
CA SER A 62 2.80 -2.04 -4.66
C SER A 62 2.57 -1.22 -3.39
N MET A 63 1.65 -0.25 -3.42
CA MET A 63 1.26 0.51 -2.23
C MET A 63 0.56 -0.36 -1.19
N CYS A 64 -0.35 -1.25 -1.61
CA CYS A 64 -0.98 -2.23 -0.72
C CYS A 64 0.07 -3.11 -0.03
N GLU A 65 1.01 -3.68 -0.78
CA GLU A 65 2.09 -4.53 -0.23
C GLU A 65 2.97 -3.77 0.76
N ALA A 66 3.30 -2.52 0.46
CA ALA A 66 4.09 -1.67 1.34
C ALA A 66 3.35 -1.34 2.65
N VAL A 67 2.05 -1.05 2.58
CA VAL A 67 1.20 -0.80 3.77
C VAL A 67 1.13 -2.04 4.64
N LYS A 68 0.92 -3.23 4.06
CA LYS A 68 0.91 -4.51 4.79
C LYS A 68 2.24 -4.78 5.46
N THR A 69 3.34 -4.64 4.72
CA THR A 69 4.70 -4.85 5.24
C THR A 69 4.96 -3.92 6.42
N LYS A 70 4.61 -2.63 6.30
CA LYS A 70 4.74 -1.65 7.38
C LYS A 70 3.87 -2.01 8.59
N GLY A 71 2.63 -2.44 8.37
CA GLY A 71 1.73 -2.89 9.44
C GLY A 71 2.27 -4.09 10.20
N CYS A 72 2.78 -5.09 9.48
CA CYS A 72 3.46 -6.27 10.04
C CYS A 72 4.66 -5.87 10.90
N MET A 73 5.55 -5.01 10.39
CA MET A 73 6.71 -4.50 11.15
C MET A 73 6.32 -3.71 12.40
N GLN A 74 5.22 -2.94 12.34
CA GLN A 74 4.69 -2.26 13.52
C GLN A 74 4.14 -3.25 14.55
N ASN A 75 3.49 -4.32 14.11
CA ASN A 75 3.01 -5.39 14.99
C ASN A 75 4.16 -6.12 15.68
N CYS A 76 5.25 -6.42 14.96
CA CYS A 76 6.47 -6.98 15.56
C CYS A 76 6.99 -6.13 16.73
N ASN A 77 7.06 -4.80 16.54
CA ASN A 77 7.47 -3.89 17.60
C ASN A 77 6.50 -3.86 18.80
N LYS A 78 5.20 -4.06 18.55
CA LYS A 78 4.18 -4.09 19.62
C LYS A 78 4.28 -5.38 20.43
N ASN A 79 4.46 -6.53 19.77
CA ASN A 79 4.44 -7.85 20.42
C ASN A 79 5.75 -8.19 21.14
N TYR A 80 6.90 -7.81 20.56
CA TYR A 80 8.22 -8.19 21.08
C TYR A 80 8.98 -7.03 21.74
N GLY A 81 8.40 -5.83 21.74
CA GLY A 81 9.07 -4.61 22.19
C GLY A 81 9.98 -4.00 21.12
N LYS A 82 10.09 -2.67 21.10
CA LYS A 82 10.95 -1.96 20.16
C LYS A 82 12.42 -2.28 20.43
N LYS A 83 13.21 -2.47 19.37
CA LYS A 83 14.66 -2.75 19.40
C LYS A 83 15.04 -4.10 20.04
N SER A 84 14.09 -4.99 20.27
CA SER A 84 14.42 -6.36 20.68
C SER A 84 14.88 -7.18 19.48
N GLN A 85 15.73 -8.18 19.74
CA GLN A 85 16.21 -9.09 18.71
C GLN A 85 15.04 -9.85 18.06
N GLN A 86 14.03 -10.24 18.85
CA GLN A 86 12.84 -10.91 18.35
C GLN A 86 12.02 -9.99 17.42
N ALA A 87 11.91 -8.70 17.72
CA ALA A 87 11.25 -7.74 16.84
C ALA A 87 11.98 -7.59 15.50
N GLU A 88 13.32 -7.58 15.48
CA GLU A 88 14.09 -7.49 14.23
C GLU A 88 13.95 -8.75 13.37
N VAL A 89 13.99 -9.95 13.97
CA VAL A 89 13.74 -11.21 13.25
C VAL A 89 12.33 -11.22 12.64
N CYS A 90 11.32 -10.81 13.42
CA CYS A 90 9.94 -10.71 12.95
C CYS A 90 9.80 -9.71 11.78
N LYS A 91 10.45 -8.53 11.86
CA LYS A 91 10.43 -7.55 10.77
C LYS A 91 11.08 -8.08 9.50
N GLN A 92 12.17 -8.83 9.62
CA GLN A 92 12.83 -9.45 8.47
C GLN A 92 11.89 -10.43 7.76
N GLN A 93 11.11 -11.21 8.53
CA GLN A 93 10.07 -12.08 7.98
C GLN A 93 8.97 -11.27 7.27
N CYS A 94 8.52 -10.16 7.86
CA CYS A 94 7.56 -9.26 7.20
C CYS A 94 8.08 -8.76 5.84
N MET A 95 9.36 -8.41 5.73
CA MET A 95 9.96 -7.95 4.46
C MET A 95 10.02 -9.08 3.42
N ASN A 96 10.41 -10.28 3.85
CA ASN A 96 10.54 -11.43 2.96
C ASN A 96 9.18 -11.96 2.47
N ASN A 97 8.15 -11.87 3.31
CA ASN A 97 6.80 -12.39 3.01
C ASN A 97 5.79 -11.29 2.65
N ARG A 98 6.26 -10.10 2.27
CA ARG A 98 5.42 -8.96 1.86
C ARG A 98 4.29 -8.65 2.87
N GLY A 99 4.63 -8.67 4.16
CA GLY A 99 3.72 -8.32 5.24
C GLY A 99 2.75 -9.42 5.68
N VAL A 100 2.98 -10.68 5.29
CA VAL A 100 2.36 -11.83 5.97
C VAL A 100 3.09 -12.04 7.31
N SER A 101 2.40 -11.75 8.41
CA SER A 101 2.80 -12.20 9.75
C SER A 101 2.18 -13.58 9.97
N TYR A 102 3.01 -14.56 10.32
CA TYR A 102 2.54 -15.81 10.92
C TYR A 102 2.13 -15.57 12.38
#